data_AF-A0A7S3F818-F1
#
_entry.id   AF-A0A7S3F818-F1
#
_cell.length_a   1.000
_cell.length_b   1.000
_cell.length_c   1.000
_cell.angle_alpha   90.00
_cell.angle_beta   90.00
_cell.angle_gamma   90.00
#
_symmetry.space_group_name_H-M   'P 1'
#
loop_
_entity.id
_entity.type
_entity.pdbx_description
1 polymer ?
#
loop_
_entity_poly.entity_id
_entity_poly.type
_entity_poly.pdbx_seq_one_letter_code
_entity_poly.pdbx_strand_id
1 'polypeptide(L)'
;YTEQYALGDRLLVAPVVTQAATSKTAWLPADTEWINFWTGEVLGGGPDGSEISLDAPVQTLPLLVAAGTVMEMLPEDVDTLVPLGLGSDSTVKGVGARRVLEVWPVGD
;
A
#
# COMPACT_ATOMS: atom_id res chain seq x y z
N TYR A 1 4.42 -3.75 -17.54
CA TYR A 1 4.36 -4.52 -16.28
C TYR A 1 2.95 -5.06 -16.10
N THR A 2 2.75 -6.37 -16.25
CA THR A 2 1.43 -7.02 -16.17
C THR A 2 1.09 -7.53 -14.77
N GLU A 3 2.03 -7.45 -13.82
CA GLU A 3 1.93 -8.09 -12.50
C GLU A 3 2.18 -7.10 -11.35
N GLN A 4 1.60 -5.92 -11.48
CA GLN A 4 1.49 -4.90 -10.44
C GLN A 4 0.25 -4.04 -10.73
N TYR A 5 -0.32 -3.42 -9.71
CA TYR A 5 -1.49 -2.56 -9.87
C TYR A 5 -1.56 -1.51 -8.76
N ALA A 6 -2.31 -0.44 -9.02
CA ALA A 6 -2.65 0.53 -7.99
C ALA A 6 -3.85 0.04 -7.17
N LEU A 7 -3.78 0.19 -5.84
CA LEU A 7 -4.92 -0.02 -4.94
C LEU A 7 -5.35 1.33 -4.39
N GLY A 8 -6.48 1.82 -4.87
CA GLY A 8 -6.79 3.24 -4.73
C GLY A 8 -5.78 4.11 -5.48
N ASP A 9 -5.58 5.31 -5.00
CA ASP A 9 -4.79 6.36 -5.64
C ASP A 9 -3.35 6.48 -5.10
N ARG A 10 -3.04 5.81 -3.99
CA ARG A 10 -1.78 6.01 -3.24
C ARG A 10 -0.97 4.74 -2.96
N LEU A 11 -1.51 3.56 -3.23
CA LEU A 11 -0.82 2.29 -3.01
C LEU A 11 -0.44 1.64 -4.33
N LEU A 12 0.77 1.10 -4.39
CA LEU A 12 1.23 0.24 -5.48
C LEU A 12 1.50 -1.16 -4.92
N VAL A 13 0.77 -2.14 -5.46
CA VAL A 13 0.83 -3.54 -5.06
C VAL A 13 1.56 -4.32 -6.15
N ALA A 14 2.61 -5.04 -5.78
CA ALA A 14 3.38 -5.88 -6.70
C ALA A 14 3.39 -7.34 -6.21
N PRO A 15 2.33 -8.12 -6.47
CA PRO A 15 2.23 -9.49 -5.97
C PRO A 15 3.26 -10.42 -6.62
N VAL A 16 3.78 -11.37 -5.85
CA VAL A 16 4.59 -12.48 -6.36
C VAL A 16 3.66 -13.58 -6.85
N VAL A 17 3.63 -13.80 -8.17
CA VAL A 17 2.80 -14.83 -8.83
C VAL A 17 3.62 -15.97 -9.43
N THR A 18 4.95 -15.88 -9.30
CA THR A 18 5.89 -16.91 -9.74
C THR A 18 6.26 -17.81 -8.56
N GLN A 19 6.14 -19.12 -8.74
CA GLN A 19 6.45 -20.10 -7.70
C GLN A 19 7.89 -19.95 -7.20
N ALA A 20 8.05 -19.99 -5.87
CA ALA A 20 9.33 -19.96 -5.15
C ALA A 20 10.19 -18.70 -5.36
N ALA A 21 9.71 -17.67 -6.06
CA ALA A 21 10.40 -16.38 -6.13
C ALA A 21 10.39 -15.70 -4.76
N THR A 22 11.52 -15.09 -4.39
CA THR A 22 11.69 -14.35 -3.11
C THR A 22 11.98 -12.86 -3.33
N SER A 23 11.86 -12.40 -4.58
CA SER A 23 11.95 -10.99 -4.95
C SER A 23 10.94 -10.67 -6.06
N LYS A 24 10.63 -9.40 -6.22
CA LYS A 24 9.71 -8.90 -7.23
C LYS A 24 10.29 -7.67 -7.91
N THR A 25 10.42 -7.74 -9.23
CA THR A 25 10.67 -6.56 -10.05
C THR A 25 9.37 -5.76 -10.24
N ALA A 26 9.41 -4.46 -9.95
CA ALA A 26 8.27 -3.56 -10.06
C ALA A 26 8.68 -2.23 -10.71
N TRP A 27 7.74 -1.64 -11.44
CA TRP A 27 7.87 -0.31 -12.02
C TRP A 27 7.31 0.75 -11.09
N LEU A 28 8.10 1.77 -10.80
CA LEU A 28 7.68 2.97 -10.10
C LEU A 28 7.30 4.05 -11.12
N PRO A 29 6.07 4.58 -11.04
CA PRO A 29 5.68 5.75 -11.81
C PRO A 29 6.62 6.94 -11.59
N ALA A 30 6.81 7.72 -12.66
CA ALA A 30 7.58 8.96 -12.66
C ALA A 30 7.04 9.97 -11.65
N ASP A 31 7.90 10.91 -11.26
CA ASP A 31 7.55 12.09 -10.44
C ASP A 31 6.85 11.75 -9.12
N THR A 32 7.03 10.51 -8.63
CA THR A 32 6.48 10.02 -7.38
C THR A 32 7.59 9.37 -6.58
N GLU A 33 7.75 9.82 -5.34
CA GLU A 33 8.52 9.12 -4.34
C GLU A 33 7.65 8.04 -3.70
N TRP A 34 8.20 6.84 -3.59
CA TRP A 34 7.51 5.68 -3.05
C TRP A 34 8.19 5.23 -1.77
N ILE A 35 7.40 4.83 -0.78
CA ILE A 35 7.89 4.35 0.50
C ILE A 35 7.48 2.89 0.63
N ASN A 36 8.43 2.01 0.94
CA ASN A 36 8.13 0.63 1.27
C ASN A 36 7.29 0.57 2.54
N PHE A 37 6.09 0.00 2.42
CA PHE A 37 5.11 -0.01 3.52
C PHE A 37 5.64 -0.71 4.78
N TRP A 38 6.51 -1.71 4.62
CA TRP A 38 7.00 -2.52 5.74
C TRP A 38 8.27 -1.98 6.37
N THR A 39 9.18 -1.45 5.56
CA THR A 39 10.53 -1.04 6.01
C THR A 39 10.67 0.47 6.20
N GLY A 40 9.77 1.27 5.61
CA GLY A 40 9.91 2.72 5.53
C GLY A 40 10.99 3.19 4.56
N GLU A 41 11.61 2.29 3.79
CA GLU A 41 12.62 2.64 2.79
C GLU A 41 12.02 3.52 1.69
N VAL A 42 12.69 4.63 1.38
CA VAL A 42 12.29 5.58 0.36
C VAL A 42 12.92 5.20 -0.99
N LEU A 43 12.10 5.15 -2.03
CA LEU A 43 12.41 4.67 -3.37
C LEU A 43 11.93 5.72 -4.38
N GLY A 44 12.84 6.26 -5.19
CA GLY A 44 12.50 7.25 -6.20
C GLY A 44 12.09 6.60 -7.52
N GLY A 45 10.94 7.00 -8.08
CA GLY A 45 10.59 6.64 -9.46
C GLY A 45 11.44 7.34 -10.52
N GLY A 46 12.09 8.46 -10.18
CA GLY A 46 12.83 9.27 -11.16
C GLY A 46 11.92 9.98 -12.18
N PRO A 47 12.51 10.72 -13.15
CA PRO A 47 11.77 11.58 -14.06
C PRO A 47 10.96 10.83 -15.13
N ASP A 48 11.38 9.62 -15.50
CA ASP A 48 10.71 8.81 -16.53
C ASP A 48 10.04 7.55 -15.94
N GLY A 49 10.08 7.41 -14.61
CA GLY A 49 9.79 6.16 -13.92
C GLY A 49 11.00 5.22 -13.87
N SER A 50 10.95 4.23 -13.00
CA SER A 50 12.10 3.34 -12.77
C SER A 50 11.68 1.92 -12.44
N GLU A 51 12.45 0.95 -12.91
CA GLU A 51 12.33 -0.43 -12.47
C GLU A 51 13.18 -0.66 -11.20
N ILE A 52 12.59 -1.29 -10.20
CA ILE A 52 13.26 -1.65 -8.96
C ILE A 52 13.06 -3.14 -8.64
N SER A 53 13.99 -3.71 -7.87
CA SER A 53 13.85 -5.04 -7.30
C SER A 53 13.49 -4.92 -5.82
N LEU A 54 12.35 -5.47 -5.44
CA LEU A 54 11.85 -5.50 -4.07
C LEU A 54 12.07 -6.88 -3.47
N ASP A 55 12.47 -6.93 -2.20
CA ASP A 55 12.46 -8.17 -1.42
C ASP A 55 11.02 -8.64 -1.19
N ALA A 56 10.79 -9.93 -1.42
CA ALA A 56 9.48 -10.54 -1.35
C ALA A 56 9.55 -11.95 -0.72
N PRO A 57 10.05 -12.09 0.52
CA PRO A 57 9.98 -13.37 1.22
C PRO A 57 8.52 -13.81 1.35
N VAL A 58 8.27 -15.11 1.54
CA VAL A 58 6.93 -15.72 1.45
C VAL A 58 5.85 -15.07 2.36
N GLN A 59 6.25 -14.39 3.42
CA GLN A 59 5.36 -13.73 4.38
C GLN A 59 5.15 -12.23 4.11
N THR A 60 5.75 -11.68 3.06
CA THR A 60 5.75 -10.24 2.78
C THR A 60 5.27 -9.98 1.37
N LEU A 61 4.17 -9.24 1.25
CA LEU A 61 3.68 -8.72 -0.02
C LEU A 61 4.44 -7.43 -0.36
N PRO A 62 5.13 -7.32 -1.51
CA PRO A 62 5.68 -6.05 -1.94
C PRO A 62 4.57 -5.00 -2.11
N LEU A 63 4.61 -3.98 -1.24
CA LEU A 63 3.60 -2.94 -1.12
C LEU A 63 4.30 -1.61 -0.88
N LEU A 64 3.98 -0.63 -1.72
CA LEU A 64 4.54 0.71 -1.65
C LEU A 64 3.42 1.75 -1.46
N VAL A 65 3.73 2.80 -0.71
CA VAL A 65 2.87 3.96 -0.49
C VAL A 65 3.51 5.17 -1.15
N ALA A 66 2.75 5.95 -1.91
CA ALA A 66 3.23 7.22 -2.42
C ALA A 66 3.52 8.17 -1.25
N ALA A 67 4.65 8.86 -1.28
CA ALA A 67 5.00 9.88 -0.30
C ALA A 67 3.96 11.01 -0.26
N GLY A 68 3.75 11.62 0.90
CA GLY A 68 2.68 12.61 1.13
C GLY A 68 1.28 12.00 1.32
N THR A 69 1.18 10.70 1.55
CA THR A 69 -0.09 10.02 1.80
C THR A 69 -0.53 10.17 3.26
N VAL A 70 -1.81 10.48 3.46
CA VAL A 70 -2.48 10.39 4.76
C VAL A 70 -3.49 9.26 4.65
N MET A 71 -3.29 8.18 5.39
CA MET A 71 -4.13 6.99 5.34
C MET A 71 -4.95 6.87 6.62
N GLU A 72 -6.27 6.75 6.47
CA GLU A 72 -7.15 6.41 7.58
C GLU A 72 -7.14 4.90 7.80
N MET A 73 -6.63 4.50 8.96
CA MET A 73 -6.57 3.11 9.39
C MET A 73 -7.56 2.83 10.52
N LEU A 74 -8.03 1.60 10.56
CA LEU A 74 -8.66 1.08 11.77
C LEU A 74 -7.60 0.96 12.87
N PRO A 75 -7.96 1.23 14.13
CA PRO A 75 -7.09 0.92 15.27
C PRO A 75 -6.70 -0.56 15.29
N GLU A 76 -5.49 -0.85 15.78
CA GLU A 76 -4.94 -2.22 15.88
C GLU A 76 -5.79 -3.16 16.75
N ASP A 77 -6.57 -2.62 17.68
CA ASP A 77 -7.48 -3.37 18.55
C ASP A 77 -8.81 -3.74 17.87
N VAL A 78 -9.00 -3.38 16.60
CA VAL A 78 -10.16 -3.74 15.79
C VAL A 78 -9.88 -5.00 14.97
N ASP A 79 -10.44 -6.13 15.39
CA ASP A 79 -10.35 -7.42 14.68
C ASP A 79 -11.57 -7.59 13.74
N THR A 80 -11.39 -7.78 12.43
CA THR A 80 -12.51 -7.84 11.46
C THR A 80 -12.45 -9.08 10.58
N LEU A 81 -13.60 -9.73 10.35
CA LEU A 81 -13.74 -10.89 9.45
C LEU A 81 -14.92 -10.87 8.45
N VAL A 82 -15.61 -9.78 8.08
CA VAL A 82 -16.49 -8.90 8.87
C VAL A 82 -17.90 -9.55 8.90
N PRO A 83 -18.84 -9.06 9.72
CA PRO A 83 -19.80 -8.16 9.05
C PRO A 83 -20.16 -6.94 9.90
N LEU A 84 -19.89 -5.74 9.39
CA LEU A 84 -20.59 -4.52 9.80
C LEU A 84 -22.01 -4.64 9.23
N GLY A 85 -22.80 -5.55 9.81
CA GLY A 85 -24.13 -5.99 9.37
C GLY A 85 -24.32 -5.93 7.84
N LEU A 86 -24.01 -7.04 7.14
CA LEU A 86 -24.39 -7.30 5.73
C LEU A 86 -25.37 -6.29 5.11
N GLY A 87 -24.82 -5.35 4.35
CA GLY A 87 -25.57 -4.34 3.59
C GLY A 87 -25.17 -2.93 4.00
N SER A 88 -24.43 -2.24 3.14
CA SER A 88 -24.46 -0.78 3.15
C SER A 88 -25.89 -0.35 2.83
N ASP A 89 -26.72 -0.25 3.87
CA ASP A 89 -27.96 0.51 3.87
C ASP A 89 -27.58 1.98 3.62
N SER A 90 -28.36 2.65 2.78
CA SER A 90 -28.21 4.05 2.37
C SER A 90 -28.18 5.09 3.51
N THR A 91 -28.34 4.66 4.77
CA THR A 91 -28.30 5.49 5.99
C THR A 91 -27.04 5.29 6.86
N VAL A 92 -26.12 4.40 6.50
CA VAL A 92 -24.94 4.12 7.33
C VAL A 92 -24.00 5.34 7.42
N LYS A 93 -24.02 6.02 8.56
CA LYS A 93 -22.93 6.86 9.09
C LYS A 93 -22.09 5.98 10.02
N GLY A 94 -20.80 5.81 9.71
CA GLY A 94 -19.92 4.89 10.43
C GLY A 94 -19.89 5.11 11.95
N VAL A 95 -19.83 4.01 12.70
CA VAL A 95 -19.74 3.99 14.16
C VAL A 95 -18.27 3.84 14.59
N GLY A 96 -17.77 4.82 15.36
CA GLY A 96 -16.54 4.71 16.16
C GLY A 96 -15.55 5.85 15.92
N ALA A 97 -15.48 6.81 16.85
CA ALA A 97 -14.59 7.98 16.82
C ALA A 97 -13.08 7.65 17.02
N ARG A 98 -12.65 6.44 16.65
CA ARG A 98 -11.27 5.95 16.82
C ARG A 98 -10.75 5.58 15.44
N ARG A 99 -10.19 6.57 14.75
CA ARG A 99 -9.41 6.40 13.51
C ARG A 99 -7.96 6.65 13.84
N VAL A 100 -7.06 5.86 13.26
CA VAL A 100 -5.63 6.16 13.26
C VAL A 100 -5.33 6.81 11.93
N LEU A 101 -4.71 7.99 11.95
CA LEU A 101 -4.19 8.62 10.74
C LEU A 101 -2.71 8.29 10.64
N GLU A 102 -2.36 7.51 9.64
CA GLU A 102 -0.95 7.26 9.30
C GLU A 102 -0.51 8.27 8.25
N VAL A 103 0.56 9.00 8.54
CA VAL A 103 1.10 10.03 7.65
C VAL A 103 2.43 9.54 7.10
N TRP A 104 2.50 9.43 5.78
CA TRP A 104 3.68 9.09 5.02
C TRP A 104 4.28 10.40 4.51
N PRO A 105 5.37 10.91 5.10
CA PRO A 105 5.91 12.22 4.74
C PRO A 105 6.45 12.24 3.31
N VAL A 106 6.58 13.43 2.73
CA VAL A 106 7.39 13.65 1.52
C VAL A 106 8.83 13.82 1.97
N GLY A 107 9.81 13.19 1.29
CA GLY A 107 11.23 13.48 1.48
C GLY A 107 11.54 14.97 1.30
N ASP A 108 12.60 15.45 1.97
CA ASP A 108 13.10 16.83 1.86
C ASP A 108 13.67 17.16 0.45
#